data_AF-A0A2J7TCM2-F1
#
_entry.id   AF-A0A2J7TCM2-F1
#
_cell.length_a   1.000
_cell.length_b   1.000
_cell.length_c   1.000
_cell.angle_alpha   90.00
_cell.angle_beta   90.00
_cell.angle_gamma   90.00
#
_symmetry.space_group_name_H-M   'P 1'
#
loop_
_entity.id
_entity.type
_entity.pdbx_description
1 polymer ?
#
loop_
_entity_poly.entity_id
_entity_poly.type
_entity_poly.pdbx_seq_one_letter_code
_entity_poly.pdbx_strand_id
1 'polypeptide(L)'
;MADAGFEMRMRILHEAVDRHLIQPLRIHGWETCTAPASEEGEYIVVTAQKNGYSRSIAVLYTSAMENRHYRALDLSVDHIFTNGALNNVGSYAYGISTPVASIDQFPGTLIEWNKALAPTADSSIPPYRARAIRQITAESPLDAIWARLEQFASVRLAEKLIERRMAEGGVPRTPTPLSKKAEGLAFAIRNGADYFRSGTNESLSRRILSLYYGALALASADMLASPDGSANLDDVEGFTKFGHGLYTVPPITHDFGGLSVGVLASGFYPRWAAFLGHNISAYPTKKAKNQSDLHDLPTHTHASLGELLSAIPELGDLYLEVFDSAPSWVSPHYDVEANSTSVLFGRTERVGSTYVDLVDVSGRVSGSRLEAAGWPVAELTEIATESGGRSFRVRVDHDGHEYWDGALPLHRSAFLPSGTLILPVLAGASEYRTLALVVLYALSIVVRYLPSLWRRVEGGDWDHYLVLIRTAIGVFERVLPEEFLEAIIGERVLAHQR
;
A
#
# COMPACT_ATOMS: atom_id res chain seq x y z
N MET A 1 50.24 34.57 -13.63
CA MET A 1 48.95 34.82 -14.32
C MET A 1 48.05 33.69 -13.90
N ALA A 2 46.97 33.98 -13.16
CA ALA A 2 45.98 32.96 -12.82
C ALA A 2 45.34 32.46 -14.12
N ASP A 3 45.31 31.13 -14.33
CA ASP A 3 44.65 30.53 -15.48
C ASP A 3 43.14 30.68 -15.30
N ALA A 4 42.59 31.78 -15.84
CA ALA A 4 41.15 32.06 -15.83
C ALA A 4 40.32 30.92 -16.47
N GLY A 5 40.93 30.10 -17.33
CA GLY A 5 40.30 28.91 -17.89
C GLY A 5 40.15 27.79 -16.86
N PHE A 6 41.20 27.51 -16.09
CA PHE A 6 41.17 26.53 -15.00
C PHE A 6 40.15 26.92 -13.92
N GLU A 7 40.18 28.18 -13.46
CA GLU A 7 39.22 28.67 -12.45
C GLU A 7 37.78 28.53 -12.92
N MET A 8 37.53 28.81 -14.21
CA MET A 8 36.20 28.63 -14.82
C MET A 8 35.77 27.15 -14.86
N ARG A 9 36.66 26.25 -15.30
CA ARG A 9 36.38 24.80 -15.35
C ARG A 9 36.11 24.23 -13.96
N MET A 10 36.91 24.61 -12.96
CA MET A 10 36.70 24.19 -11.57
C MET A 10 35.43 24.75 -10.97
N ARG A 11 35.06 25.99 -11.27
CA ARG A 11 33.76 26.53 -10.85
C ARG A 11 32.59 25.71 -11.39
N ILE A 12 32.61 25.37 -12.69
CA ILE A 12 31.58 24.51 -13.30
C ILE A 12 31.56 23.13 -12.63
N LEU A 13 32.72 22.54 -12.38
CA LEU A 13 32.82 21.24 -11.73
C LEU A 13 32.29 21.28 -10.29
N HIS A 14 32.60 22.32 -9.52
CA HIS A 14 32.07 22.52 -8.18
C HIS A 14 30.55 22.63 -8.18
N GLU A 15 29.97 23.43 -9.09
CA GLU A 15 28.52 23.55 -9.23
C GLU A 15 27.86 22.21 -9.60
N ALA A 16 28.49 21.45 -10.49
CA ALA A 16 28.01 20.13 -10.90
C ALA A 16 28.10 19.11 -9.76
N VAL A 17 29.22 19.07 -9.02
CA VAL A 17 29.41 18.20 -7.86
C VAL A 17 28.43 18.55 -6.74
N ASP A 18 28.22 19.84 -6.46
CA ASP A 18 27.28 20.24 -5.42
C ASP A 18 25.85 19.79 -5.75
N ARG A 19 25.40 20.07 -6.97
CA ARG A 19 24.03 19.76 -7.43
C ARG A 19 23.78 18.26 -7.64
N HIS A 20 24.70 17.56 -8.29
CA HIS A 20 24.47 16.19 -8.74
C HIS A 20 25.03 15.13 -7.79
N LEU A 21 25.88 15.51 -6.83
CA LEU A 21 26.52 14.57 -5.89
C LEU A 21 26.22 14.93 -4.42
N ILE A 22 26.64 16.11 -3.96
CA ILE A 22 26.62 16.48 -2.54
C ILE A 22 25.19 16.67 -2.03
N GLN A 23 24.37 17.46 -2.73
CA GLN A 23 22.99 17.70 -2.32
C GLN A 23 22.18 16.39 -2.26
N PRO A 24 22.22 15.50 -3.27
CA PRO A 24 21.59 14.17 -3.19
C PRO A 24 22.09 13.34 -2.01
N LEU A 25 23.41 13.26 -1.79
CA LEU A 25 23.99 12.54 -0.65
C LEU A 25 23.39 13.03 0.67
N ARG A 26 23.32 14.35 0.87
CA ARG A 26 22.75 14.95 2.09
C ARG A 26 21.26 14.68 2.26
N ILE A 27 20.48 14.78 1.18
CA ILE A 27 19.04 14.45 1.17
C ILE A 27 18.81 13.01 1.64
N HIS A 28 19.71 12.10 1.26
CA HIS A 28 19.69 10.69 1.63
C HIS A 28 20.43 10.37 2.94
N GLY A 29 20.75 11.40 3.74
CA GLY A 29 21.34 11.26 5.08
C GLY A 29 22.83 10.90 5.10
N TRP A 30 23.56 11.12 4.00
CA TRP A 30 25.01 10.97 3.98
C TRP A 30 25.71 12.27 4.36
N GLU A 31 26.71 12.16 5.24
CA GLU A 31 27.64 13.23 5.57
C GLU A 31 28.74 13.29 4.50
N THR A 32 29.07 14.48 4.02
CA THR A 32 30.00 14.66 2.89
C THR A 32 31.20 15.51 3.29
N CYS A 33 32.41 15.07 2.92
CA CYS A 33 33.64 15.85 3.01
C CYS A 33 34.29 15.95 1.62
N THR A 34 34.53 17.18 1.16
CA THR A 34 35.14 17.44 -0.15
C THR A 34 36.61 17.78 0.03
N ALA A 35 37.49 17.03 -0.64
CA ALA A 35 38.92 17.33 -0.68
C ALA A 35 39.20 18.57 -1.56
N PRO A 36 40.34 19.27 -1.37
CA PRO A 36 40.77 20.31 -2.30
C PRO A 36 40.81 19.79 -3.74
N ALA A 37 40.37 20.62 -4.70
CA ALA A 37 40.39 20.26 -6.11
C ALA A 37 41.83 20.02 -6.59
N SER A 38 42.01 19.02 -7.45
CA SER A 38 43.31 18.75 -8.07
C SER A 38 43.53 19.70 -9.25
N GLU A 39 44.55 20.57 -9.16
CA GLU A 39 44.89 21.48 -10.27
C GLU A 39 45.45 20.72 -11.48
N GLU A 40 46.29 19.72 -11.27
CA GLU A 40 46.90 18.94 -12.35
C GLU A 40 45.94 17.94 -13.02
N GLY A 41 44.96 17.43 -12.26
CA GLY A 41 44.03 16.39 -12.72
C GLY A 41 42.62 16.89 -13.00
N GLU A 42 42.31 18.17 -12.74
CA GLU A 42 40.99 18.78 -12.91
C GLU A 42 39.84 17.92 -12.37
N TYR A 43 40.00 17.44 -11.14
CA TYR A 43 39.00 16.60 -10.46
C TYR A 43 38.76 17.04 -9.02
N ILE A 44 37.59 16.66 -8.51
CA ILE A 44 37.19 16.82 -7.10
C ILE A 44 36.96 15.44 -6.51
N VAL A 45 37.46 15.20 -5.30
CA VAL A 45 37.16 13.97 -4.54
C VAL A 45 36.20 14.31 -3.41
N VAL A 46 35.11 13.54 -3.31
CA VAL A 46 34.12 13.64 -2.25
C VAL A 46 34.08 12.31 -1.50
N THR A 47 34.24 12.37 -0.18
CA THR A 47 34.02 11.23 0.71
C THR A 47 32.66 11.37 1.38
N ALA A 48 31.85 10.34 1.32
CA ALA A 48 30.52 10.25 1.91
C ALA A 48 30.48 9.21 3.03
N GLN A 49 29.84 9.53 4.15
CA GLN A 49 29.70 8.62 5.30
C GLN A 49 28.24 8.52 5.76
N LYS A 50 27.79 7.29 6.07
CA LYS A 50 26.47 7.01 6.65
C LYS A 50 26.53 5.71 7.44
N ASN A 51 26.07 5.70 8.69
CA ASN A 51 26.01 4.52 9.56
C ASN A 51 27.33 3.73 9.66
N GLY A 52 28.48 4.41 9.68
CA GLY A 52 29.81 3.79 9.74
C GLY A 52 30.34 3.26 8.40
N TYR A 53 29.56 3.33 7.32
CA TYR A 53 30.03 3.06 5.97
C TYR A 53 30.61 4.33 5.36
N SER A 54 31.74 4.18 4.69
CA SER A 54 32.43 5.27 3.99
C SER A 54 32.58 4.92 2.52
N ARG A 55 32.32 5.89 1.64
CA ARG A 55 32.53 5.79 0.20
C ARG A 55 33.26 7.01 -0.30
N SER A 56 34.13 6.85 -1.28
CA SER A 56 34.88 7.93 -1.90
C SER A 56 34.61 7.97 -3.41
N ILE A 57 34.40 9.17 -3.93
CA ILE A 57 34.02 9.40 -5.33
C ILE A 57 34.93 10.47 -5.89
N ALA A 58 35.46 10.24 -7.09
CA ALA A 58 36.10 11.29 -7.87
C ALA A 58 35.17 11.77 -8.98
N VAL A 59 35.11 13.08 -9.21
CA VAL A 59 34.43 13.67 -10.37
C VAL A 59 35.46 14.45 -11.18
N LEU A 60 35.72 14.03 -12.41
CA LEU A 60 36.60 14.72 -13.36
C LEU A 60 35.80 15.74 -14.17
N TYR A 61 36.44 16.85 -14.53
CA TYR A 61 35.85 17.83 -15.43
C TYR A 61 35.51 17.26 -16.81
N THR A 62 36.33 16.33 -17.34
CA THR A 62 36.12 15.71 -18.65
C THR A 62 36.61 14.25 -18.66
N SER A 63 36.12 13.46 -19.63
CA SER A 63 36.57 12.09 -19.88
C SER A 63 37.91 12.00 -20.61
N ALA A 64 38.34 13.08 -21.28
CA ALA A 64 39.56 13.13 -22.07
C ALA A 64 40.80 13.51 -21.23
N MET A 65 41.02 12.80 -20.12
CA MET A 65 42.14 13.03 -19.21
C MET A 65 43.25 11.99 -19.41
N GLU A 66 44.48 12.34 -19.04
CA GLU A 66 45.60 11.39 -19.10
C GLU A 66 45.37 10.20 -18.16
N ASN A 67 45.68 8.99 -18.65
CA ASN A 67 45.47 7.74 -17.91
C ASN A 67 46.15 7.70 -16.53
N ARG A 68 47.23 8.46 -16.32
CA ARG A 68 47.90 8.57 -15.02
C ARG A 68 46.95 9.05 -13.90
N HIS A 69 46.00 9.92 -14.21
CA HIS A 69 45.03 10.42 -13.24
C HIS A 69 43.97 9.36 -12.92
N TYR A 70 43.51 8.62 -13.93
CA TYR A 70 42.61 7.47 -13.71
C TYR A 70 43.25 6.40 -12.83
N ARG A 71 44.53 6.04 -13.07
CA ARG A 71 45.24 5.06 -12.22
C ARG A 71 45.49 5.54 -10.81
N ALA A 72 45.74 6.84 -10.61
CA ALA A 72 45.86 7.41 -9.27
C ALA A 72 44.54 7.30 -8.51
N LEU A 73 43.42 7.59 -9.18
CA LEU A 73 42.08 7.52 -8.60
C LEU A 73 41.62 6.09 -8.31
N ASP A 74 41.94 5.13 -9.17
CA ASP A 74 41.63 3.68 -9.01
C ASP A 74 42.10 3.12 -7.65
N LEU A 75 43.15 3.69 -7.07
CA LEU A 75 43.68 3.27 -5.76
C LEU A 75 42.95 3.89 -4.56
N SER A 76 42.16 4.95 -4.77
CA SER A 76 41.67 5.82 -3.70
C SER A 76 40.16 6.04 -3.67
N VAL A 77 39.44 5.72 -4.75
CA VAL A 77 37.99 5.96 -4.85
C VAL A 77 37.22 4.72 -5.28
N ASP A 78 35.98 4.62 -4.80
CA ASP A 78 35.03 3.55 -5.14
C ASP A 78 34.39 3.75 -6.52
N HIS A 79 34.31 4.99 -7.00
CA HIS A 79 33.70 5.32 -8.28
C HIS A 79 34.30 6.59 -8.89
N ILE A 80 34.37 6.63 -10.22
CA ILE A 80 34.86 7.78 -10.97
C ILE A 80 33.73 8.28 -11.88
N PHE A 81 33.33 9.54 -11.72
CA PHE A 81 32.38 10.20 -12.61
C PHE A 81 33.07 11.23 -13.50
N THR A 82 32.49 11.49 -14.67
CA THR A 82 32.88 12.60 -15.55
C THR A 82 31.74 13.60 -15.67
N ASN A 83 32.05 14.90 -15.65
CA ASN A 83 31.10 15.97 -15.87
C ASN A 83 30.81 16.14 -17.37
N GLY A 84 30.06 15.19 -17.95
CA GLY A 84 29.70 15.17 -19.36
C GLY A 84 29.76 13.77 -19.98
N ALA A 85 29.63 13.71 -21.31
CA ALA A 85 29.56 12.45 -22.05
C ALA A 85 30.87 11.63 -22.01
N LEU A 86 30.71 10.30 -21.96
CA LEU A 86 31.79 9.31 -21.95
C LEU A 86 32.35 9.04 -23.35
N ASN A 87 32.94 10.05 -23.97
CA ASN A 87 33.52 9.91 -25.30
C ASN A 87 34.87 9.17 -25.24
N ASN A 88 34.96 8.00 -25.89
CA ASN A 88 36.19 7.17 -25.95
C ASN A 88 36.82 6.88 -24.57
N VAL A 89 36.02 6.80 -23.50
CA VAL A 89 36.53 6.65 -22.12
C VAL A 89 37.46 5.44 -21.97
N GLY A 90 37.20 4.34 -22.69
CA GLY A 90 38.07 3.15 -22.67
C GLY A 90 39.48 3.38 -23.19
N SER A 91 39.72 4.42 -24.00
CA SER A 91 41.06 4.82 -24.46
C SER A 91 41.83 5.65 -23.42
N TYR A 92 41.12 6.30 -22.49
CA TYR A 92 41.70 7.15 -21.44
C TYR A 92 41.81 6.42 -20.10
N ALA A 93 40.80 5.62 -19.74
CA ALA A 93 40.68 4.91 -18.47
C ALA A 93 41.07 3.41 -18.58
N TYR A 94 42.03 3.06 -19.43
CA TYR A 94 42.46 1.66 -19.56
C TYR A 94 43.25 1.17 -18.34
N GLY A 95 43.06 -0.10 -17.98
CA GLY A 95 43.84 -0.77 -16.93
C GLY A 95 43.46 -0.41 -15.49
N ILE A 96 42.27 0.17 -15.28
CA ILE A 96 41.69 0.39 -13.94
C ILE A 96 40.55 -0.59 -13.67
N SER A 97 40.24 -0.79 -12.40
CA SER A 97 39.12 -1.62 -11.93
C SER A 97 37.91 -0.80 -11.48
N THR A 98 38.13 0.43 -11.03
CA THR A 98 37.08 1.34 -10.59
C THR A 98 36.15 1.73 -11.74
N PRO A 99 34.82 1.63 -11.58
CA PRO A 99 33.88 2.00 -12.62
C PRO A 99 33.96 3.48 -12.99
N VAL A 100 33.80 3.78 -14.29
CA VAL A 100 33.75 5.14 -14.83
C VAL A 100 32.39 5.41 -15.48
N ALA A 101 31.70 6.45 -15.03
CA ALA A 101 30.34 6.80 -15.44
C ALA A 101 30.15 8.30 -15.70
N SER A 102 29.06 8.71 -16.35
CA SER A 102 28.65 10.13 -16.32
C SER A 102 28.13 10.48 -14.93
N ILE A 103 28.37 11.70 -14.44
CA ILE A 103 27.79 12.16 -13.16
C ILE A 103 26.26 12.05 -13.13
N ASP A 104 25.60 12.11 -14.29
CA ASP A 104 24.15 11.93 -14.42
C ASP A 104 23.68 10.52 -14.00
N GLN A 105 24.59 9.54 -13.95
CA GLN A 105 24.32 8.16 -13.52
C GLN A 105 24.52 7.95 -12.02
N PHE A 106 25.02 8.96 -11.29
CA PHE A 106 25.18 8.88 -9.83
C PHE A 106 23.92 8.43 -9.08
N PRO A 107 22.68 8.81 -9.46
CA PRO A 107 21.48 8.39 -8.72
C PRO A 107 21.30 6.86 -8.68
N GLY A 108 21.73 6.14 -9.72
CA GLY A 108 21.72 4.67 -9.69
C GLY A 108 22.72 4.14 -8.66
N THR A 109 23.92 4.72 -8.63
CA THR A 109 24.96 4.36 -7.64
C THR A 109 24.52 4.65 -6.20
N LEU A 110 23.86 5.79 -5.97
CA LEU A 110 23.35 6.14 -4.65
C LEU A 110 22.28 5.17 -4.15
N ILE A 111 21.38 4.73 -5.04
CA ILE A 111 20.37 3.70 -4.70
C ILE A 111 21.05 2.38 -4.32
N GLU A 112 22.05 1.93 -5.08
CA GLU A 112 22.78 0.70 -4.75
C GLU A 112 23.51 0.79 -3.40
N TRP A 113 24.08 1.94 -3.08
CA TRP A 113 24.72 2.17 -1.79
C TRP A 113 23.71 2.16 -0.64
N ASN A 114 22.56 2.78 -0.85
CA ASN A 114 21.48 2.78 0.12
C ASN A 114 20.85 1.37 0.29
N LYS A 115 20.75 0.57 -0.78
CA LYS A 115 20.36 -0.85 -0.72
C LYS A 115 21.35 -1.69 0.09
N ALA A 116 22.65 -1.41 -0.01
CA ALA A 116 23.64 -2.10 0.79
C ALA A 116 23.51 -1.80 2.30
N LEU A 117 23.07 -0.60 2.67
CA LEU A 117 22.83 -0.20 4.06
C LEU A 117 21.50 -0.70 4.61
N ALA A 118 20.46 -0.66 3.78
CA ALA A 118 19.12 -1.09 4.09
C ALA A 118 18.64 -2.01 2.94
N PRO A 119 18.90 -3.33 3.07
CA PRO A 119 18.48 -4.32 2.08
C PRO A 119 16.98 -4.28 1.84
N THR A 120 16.56 -4.77 0.67
CA THR A 120 15.14 -4.84 0.31
C THR A 120 14.36 -5.62 1.35
N ALA A 121 13.29 -5.00 1.85
CA ALA A 121 12.39 -5.62 2.80
C ALA A 121 11.50 -6.65 2.09
N ASP A 122 11.39 -7.84 2.65
CA ASP A 122 10.40 -8.82 2.21
C ASP A 122 9.00 -8.27 2.54
N SER A 123 8.17 -8.08 1.50
CA SER A 123 6.76 -7.74 1.70
C SER A 123 6.02 -8.93 2.30
N SER A 124 5.42 -8.74 3.48
CA SER A 124 4.48 -9.73 4.04
C SER A 124 3.10 -9.61 3.42
N ILE A 125 2.85 -8.56 2.63
CA ILE A 125 1.60 -8.33 1.94
C ILE A 125 1.64 -9.02 0.58
N PRO A 126 0.61 -9.80 0.22
CA PRO A 126 0.55 -10.48 -1.06
C PRO A 126 0.69 -9.48 -2.22
N PRO A 127 1.48 -9.78 -3.26
CA PRO A 127 1.65 -8.87 -4.39
C PRO A 127 0.31 -8.65 -5.10
N TYR A 128 -0.19 -7.42 -5.08
CA TYR A 128 -1.35 -7.03 -5.87
C TYR A 128 -0.95 -6.95 -7.34
N ARG A 129 -1.40 -7.93 -8.14
CA ARG A 129 -1.21 -7.93 -9.60
C ARG A 129 -2.51 -7.60 -10.30
N ALA A 130 -2.95 -6.33 -10.29
CA ALA A 130 -3.91 -5.90 -11.29
C ALA A 130 -3.25 -5.94 -12.67
N ARG A 131 -3.65 -6.91 -13.49
CA ARG A 131 -3.02 -7.16 -14.80
C ARG A 131 -3.54 -6.22 -15.89
N ALA A 132 -4.75 -5.67 -15.70
CA ALA A 132 -5.39 -4.74 -16.62
C ALA A 132 -6.21 -3.69 -15.85
N ILE A 133 -6.37 -2.52 -16.47
CA ILE A 133 -7.25 -1.45 -16.01
C ILE A 133 -8.52 -1.45 -16.85
N ARG A 134 -9.67 -1.47 -16.19
CA ARG A 134 -11.00 -1.36 -16.80
C ARG A 134 -11.60 0.00 -16.47
N GLN A 135 -11.70 0.84 -17.49
CA GLN A 135 -12.38 2.13 -17.36
C GLN A 135 -13.90 1.98 -17.51
N ILE A 136 -14.64 2.62 -16.60
CA ILE A 136 -16.09 2.77 -16.65
C ILE A 136 -16.39 4.27 -16.71
N THR A 137 -17.03 4.72 -17.78
CA THR A 137 -17.48 6.10 -17.93
C THR A 137 -19.00 6.12 -18.05
N ALA A 138 -19.69 6.74 -17.10
CA ALA A 138 -21.15 6.77 -17.04
C ALA A 138 -21.65 7.99 -16.26
N GLU A 139 -22.88 8.44 -16.55
CA GLU A 139 -23.55 9.51 -15.78
C GLU A 139 -23.74 9.13 -14.30
N SER A 140 -24.00 7.84 -14.04
CA SER A 140 -24.04 7.24 -12.71
C SER A 140 -23.01 6.10 -12.63
N PRO A 141 -21.79 6.38 -12.15
CA PRO A 141 -20.72 5.37 -12.05
C PRO A 141 -21.11 4.16 -11.20
N LEU A 142 -21.84 4.38 -10.10
CA LEU A 142 -22.27 3.31 -9.21
C LEU A 142 -23.24 2.34 -9.90
N ASP A 143 -24.21 2.85 -10.67
CA ASP A 143 -25.13 2.01 -11.43
C ASP A 143 -24.39 1.22 -12.51
N ALA A 144 -23.37 1.83 -13.13
CA ALA A 144 -22.53 1.14 -14.10
C ALA A 144 -21.67 0.04 -13.46
N ILE A 145 -21.11 0.27 -12.26
CA ILE A 145 -20.39 -0.75 -11.47
C ILE A 145 -21.34 -1.92 -11.15
N TRP A 146 -22.55 -1.64 -10.67
CA TRP A 146 -23.54 -2.67 -10.40
C TRP A 146 -23.95 -3.43 -11.66
N ALA A 147 -24.17 -2.75 -12.77
CA ALA A 147 -24.48 -3.40 -14.04
C ALA A 147 -23.35 -4.34 -14.49
N ARG A 148 -22.09 -4.05 -14.13
CA ARG A 148 -20.94 -4.94 -14.37
C ARG A 148 -20.92 -6.13 -13.41
N LEU A 149 -21.14 -5.91 -12.13
CA LEU A 149 -21.28 -7.02 -11.16
C LEU A 149 -22.40 -7.98 -11.58
N GLU A 150 -23.57 -7.44 -11.90
CA GLU A 150 -24.77 -8.20 -12.26
C GLU A 150 -24.66 -8.96 -13.57
N GLN A 151 -23.70 -8.64 -14.44
CA GLN A 151 -23.39 -9.51 -15.58
C GLN A 151 -23.07 -10.92 -15.10
N PHE A 152 -22.39 -11.06 -13.96
CA PHE A 152 -22.03 -12.34 -13.37
C PHE A 152 -23.17 -13.01 -12.61
N ALA A 153 -24.34 -12.37 -12.47
CA ALA A 153 -25.58 -13.06 -12.09
C ALA A 153 -26.05 -14.03 -13.19
N SER A 154 -25.53 -13.93 -14.41
CA SER A 154 -25.72 -14.94 -15.45
C SER A 154 -24.69 -16.06 -15.29
N VAL A 155 -25.15 -17.30 -15.07
CA VAL A 155 -24.29 -18.49 -14.93
C VAL A 155 -23.32 -18.61 -16.12
N ARG A 156 -23.78 -18.31 -17.34
CA ARG A 156 -22.95 -18.37 -18.54
C ARG A 156 -21.83 -17.32 -18.56
N LEU A 157 -22.09 -16.12 -18.03
CA LEU A 157 -21.06 -15.07 -17.97
C LEU A 157 -20.11 -15.29 -16.78
N ALA A 158 -20.62 -15.81 -15.66
CA ALA A 158 -19.82 -16.29 -14.54
C ALA A 158 -18.83 -17.39 -14.98
N GLU A 159 -19.31 -18.36 -15.76
CA GLU A 159 -18.49 -19.43 -16.33
C GLU A 159 -17.34 -18.86 -17.19
N LYS A 160 -17.67 -17.96 -18.14
CA LYS A 160 -16.66 -17.29 -18.97
C LYS A 160 -15.62 -16.50 -18.16
N LEU A 161 -16.05 -15.84 -17.07
CA LEU A 161 -15.14 -15.12 -16.18
C LEU A 161 -14.15 -16.09 -15.53
N ILE A 162 -14.64 -17.19 -14.96
CA ILE A 162 -13.80 -18.18 -14.30
C ILE A 162 -12.84 -18.82 -15.30
N GLU A 163 -13.30 -19.17 -16.51
CA GLU A 163 -12.44 -19.70 -17.58
C GLU A 163 -11.30 -18.75 -17.95
N ARG A 164 -11.63 -17.46 -18.12
CA ARG A 164 -10.63 -16.42 -18.40
C ARG A 164 -9.59 -16.37 -17.28
N ARG A 165 -10.04 -16.33 -16.02
CA ARG A 165 -9.14 -16.26 -14.86
C ARG A 165 -8.26 -17.50 -14.73
N MET A 166 -8.80 -18.70 -15.02
CA MET A 166 -8.01 -19.94 -15.04
C MET A 166 -6.92 -19.89 -16.11
N ALA A 167 -7.27 -19.43 -17.32
CA ALA A 167 -6.33 -19.28 -18.42
C ALA A 167 -5.21 -18.28 -18.09
N GLU A 168 -5.56 -17.14 -17.50
CA GLU A 168 -4.60 -16.13 -17.04
C GLU A 168 -3.72 -16.64 -15.89
N GLY A 169 -4.29 -17.44 -14.97
CA GLY A 169 -3.57 -18.03 -13.83
C GLY A 169 -2.65 -19.20 -14.19
N GLY A 170 -2.71 -19.72 -15.43
CA GLY A 170 -1.97 -20.92 -15.83
C GLY A 170 -2.45 -22.19 -15.12
N VAL A 171 -3.65 -22.16 -14.52
CA VAL A 171 -4.23 -23.30 -13.81
C VAL A 171 -4.82 -24.26 -14.86
N PRO A 172 -4.35 -25.51 -14.95
CA PRO A 172 -4.91 -26.49 -15.86
C PRO A 172 -6.41 -26.65 -15.59
N ARG A 173 -7.23 -26.83 -16.63
CA ARG A 173 -8.65 -27.16 -16.46
C ARG A 173 -8.77 -28.45 -15.64
N THR A 174 -9.01 -28.32 -14.34
CA THR A 174 -9.42 -29.44 -13.49
C THR A 174 -10.86 -29.81 -13.80
N PRO A 175 -11.23 -31.10 -13.69
CA PRO A 175 -12.58 -31.59 -14.00
C PRO A 175 -13.66 -31.25 -12.95
N THR A 176 -13.35 -30.45 -11.92
CA THR A 176 -14.40 -29.88 -11.05
C THR A 176 -15.43 -29.20 -11.95
N PRO A 177 -16.75 -29.43 -11.78
CA PRO A 177 -17.72 -28.87 -12.70
C PRO A 177 -17.72 -27.35 -12.55
N LEU A 178 -16.99 -26.69 -13.45
CA LEU A 178 -16.95 -25.25 -13.68
C LEU A 178 -18.36 -24.65 -13.62
N SER A 179 -19.35 -25.40 -14.10
CA SER A 179 -20.77 -25.06 -14.00
C SER A 179 -21.26 -24.84 -12.56
N LYS A 180 -20.92 -25.71 -11.59
CA LYS A 180 -21.31 -25.54 -10.18
C LYS A 180 -20.65 -24.32 -9.54
N LYS A 181 -19.39 -24.06 -9.89
CA LYS A 181 -18.67 -22.87 -9.42
C LYS A 181 -19.32 -21.60 -9.98
N ALA A 182 -19.66 -21.60 -11.26
CA ALA A 182 -20.37 -20.51 -11.93
C ALA A 182 -21.81 -20.30 -11.41
N GLU A 183 -22.54 -21.38 -11.11
CA GLU A 183 -23.87 -21.33 -10.46
C GLU A 183 -23.78 -20.67 -9.08
N GLY A 184 -22.79 -21.07 -8.27
CA GLY A 184 -22.52 -20.48 -6.97
C GLY A 184 -22.17 -19.00 -7.07
N LEU A 185 -21.27 -18.63 -7.99
CA LEU A 185 -20.90 -17.24 -8.23
C LEU A 185 -22.13 -16.40 -8.61
N ALA A 186 -22.92 -16.89 -9.58
CA ALA A 186 -24.12 -16.20 -10.02
C ALA A 186 -25.16 -16.03 -8.91
N PHE A 187 -25.32 -17.03 -8.04
CA PHE A 187 -26.19 -16.94 -6.87
C PHE A 187 -25.69 -15.92 -5.85
N ALA A 188 -24.40 -15.96 -5.52
CA ALA A 188 -23.78 -15.03 -4.58
C ALA A 188 -23.90 -13.57 -5.05
N ILE A 189 -23.73 -13.32 -6.36
CA ILE A 189 -23.91 -11.98 -6.96
C ILE A 189 -25.36 -11.51 -6.85
N ARG A 190 -26.35 -12.36 -7.16
CA ARG A 190 -27.78 -12.00 -7.00
C ARG A 190 -28.09 -11.62 -5.55
N ASN A 191 -27.67 -12.45 -4.60
CA ASN A 191 -27.89 -12.16 -3.19
C ASN A 191 -27.21 -10.85 -2.76
N GLY A 192 -25.97 -10.63 -3.18
CA GLY A 192 -25.23 -9.39 -2.91
C GLY A 192 -25.98 -8.16 -3.44
N ALA A 193 -26.44 -8.21 -4.70
CA ALA A 193 -27.19 -7.13 -5.33
C ALA A 193 -28.53 -6.85 -4.62
N ASP A 194 -29.29 -7.90 -4.27
CA ASP A 194 -30.57 -7.76 -3.59
C ASP A 194 -30.41 -7.04 -2.24
N TYR A 195 -29.42 -7.43 -1.45
CA TYR A 195 -29.13 -6.80 -0.16
C TYR A 195 -28.67 -5.34 -0.28
N PHE A 196 -27.74 -5.04 -1.19
CA PHE A 196 -27.26 -3.66 -1.35
C PHE A 196 -28.36 -2.73 -1.87
N ARG A 197 -29.22 -3.21 -2.77
CA ARG A 197 -30.27 -2.37 -3.39
C ARG A 197 -31.51 -2.21 -2.53
N SER A 198 -31.85 -3.18 -1.67
CA SER A 198 -33.02 -3.07 -0.80
C SER A 198 -32.88 -1.96 0.25
N GLY A 199 -31.66 -1.52 0.56
CA GLY A 199 -31.36 -0.63 1.69
C GLY A 199 -31.71 0.87 1.52
N THR A 200 -31.87 1.39 0.31
CA THR A 200 -31.86 2.85 0.07
C THR A 200 -32.96 3.65 0.77
N ASN A 201 -34.11 3.02 1.09
CA ASN A 201 -35.23 3.64 1.81
C ASN A 201 -35.47 3.05 3.21
N GLU A 202 -34.55 2.24 3.72
CA GLU A 202 -34.70 1.54 4.98
C GLU A 202 -34.11 2.33 6.17
N SER A 203 -34.51 1.95 7.39
CA SER A 203 -33.88 2.49 8.60
C SER A 203 -32.38 2.16 8.64
N LEU A 204 -31.58 2.97 9.34
CA LEU A 204 -30.13 2.77 9.43
C LEU A 204 -29.77 1.35 9.92
N SER A 205 -30.48 0.85 10.94
CA SER A 205 -30.26 -0.51 11.46
C SER A 205 -30.48 -1.58 10.39
N ARG A 206 -31.50 -1.41 9.55
CA ARG A 206 -31.79 -2.38 8.48
C ARG A 206 -30.80 -2.25 7.33
N ARG A 207 -30.38 -1.03 6.98
CA ARG A 207 -29.26 -0.78 6.05
C ARG A 207 -27.97 -1.48 6.48
N ILE A 208 -27.59 -1.34 7.76
CA ILE A 208 -26.43 -2.04 8.34
C ILE A 208 -26.53 -3.55 8.14
N LEU A 209 -27.70 -4.14 8.41
CA LEU A 209 -27.91 -5.58 8.24
C LEU A 209 -27.83 -6.01 6.79
N SER A 210 -28.51 -5.28 5.90
CA SER A 210 -28.50 -5.55 4.47
C SER A 210 -27.07 -5.49 3.94
N LEU A 211 -26.31 -4.43 4.25
CA LEU A 211 -24.92 -4.31 3.82
C LEU A 211 -24.01 -5.41 4.38
N TYR A 212 -24.17 -5.80 5.64
CA TYR A 212 -23.39 -6.90 6.20
C TYR A 212 -23.60 -8.20 5.42
N TYR A 213 -24.86 -8.59 5.18
CA TYR A 213 -25.17 -9.81 4.44
C TYR A 213 -24.84 -9.71 2.95
N GLY A 214 -25.00 -8.53 2.35
CA GLY A 214 -24.57 -8.25 0.99
C GLY A 214 -23.06 -8.38 0.82
N ALA A 215 -22.27 -7.79 1.72
CA ALA A 215 -20.81 -7.88 1.70
C ALA A 215 -20.33 -9.32 1.92
N LEU A 216 -21.00 -10.08 2.79
CA LEU A 216 -20.71 -11.50 2.98
C LEU A 216 -21.00 -12.33 1.71
N ALA A 217 -22.09 -12.02 1.00
CA ALA A 217 -22.41 -12.64 -0.28
C ALA A 217 -21.38 -12.29 -1.36
N LEU A 218 -20.94 -11.03 -1.44
CA LEU A 218 -19.89 -10.62 -2.39
C LEU A 218 -18.50 -11.19 -2.03
N ALA A 219 -18.17 -11.35 -0.74
CA ALA A 219 -16.97 -12.07 -0.33
C ALA A 219 -17.01 -13.55 -0.73
N SER A 220 -18.20 -14.17 -0.69
CA SER A 220 -18.40 -15.52 -1.23
C SER A 220 -18.20 -15.56 -2.74
N ALA A 221 -18.68 -14.54 -3.47
CA ALA A 221 -18.47 -14.40 -4.91
C ALA A 221 -16.98 -14.23 -5.26
N ASP A 222 -16.21 -13.48 -4.48
CA ASP A 222 -14.75 -13.32 -4.64
C ASP A 222 -14.04 -14.69 -4.62
N MET A 223 -14.33 -15.51 -3.60
CA MET A 223 -13.79 -16.88 -3.50
C MET A 223 -14.23 -17.78 -4.67
N LEU A 224 -15.47 -17.65 -5.14
CA LEU A 224 -16.02 -18.48 -6.23
C LEU A 224 -15.55 -18.04 -7.62
N ALA A 225 -15.18 -16.78 -7.80
CA ALA A 225 -14.64 -16.27 -9.06
C ALA A 225 -13.16 -16.64 -9.26
N SER A 226 -12.42 -16.81 -8.17
CA SER A 226 -11.00 -17.11 -8.23
C SER A 226 -10.72 -18.58 -8.59
N PRO A 227 -9.78 -18.88 -9.51
CA PRO A 227 -9.39 -20.25 -9.86
C PRO A 227 -9.08 -21.12 -8.64
N ASP A 228 -8.27 -20.59 -7.72
CA ASP A 228 -7.76 -21.29 -6.54
C ASP A 228 -8.64 -21.10 -5.29
N GLY A 229 -9.78 -20.41 -5.43
CA GLY A 229 -10.78 -20.29 -4.36
C GLY A 229 -11.75 -21.48 -4.32
N SER A 230 -12.84 -21.31 -3.57
CA SER A 230 -13.81 -22.38 -3.31
C SER A 230 -14.34 -23.08 -4.57
N ALA A 231 -14.59 -24.38 -4.44
CA ALA A 231 -14.96 -25.22 -5.58
C ALA A 231 -16.40 -24.99 -6.05
N ASN A 232 -17.31 -24.65 -5.13
CA ASN A 232 -18.74 -24.45 -5.36
C ASN A 232 -19.39 -23.81 -4.13
N LEU A 233 -20.71 -23.56 -4.20
CA LEU A 233 -21.47 -22.95 -3.11
C LEU A 233 -21.52 -23.83 -1.86
N ASP A 234 -21.62 -25.16 -1.99
CA ASP A 234 -21.68 -26.08 -0.84
C ASP A 234 -20.41 -25.99 0.04
N ASP A 235 -19.25 -25.76 -0.59
CA ASP A 235 -17.97 -25.56 0.09
C ASP A 235 -17.99 -24.27 0.92
N VAL A 236 -18.44 -23.16 0.31
CA VAL A 236 -18.58 -21.86 1.01
C VAL A 236 -19.59 -21.95 2.17
N GLU A 237 -20.75 -22.56 1.93
CA GLU A 237 -21.76 -22.81 2.97
C GLU A 237 -21.25 -23.77 4.06
N GLY A 238 -20.34 -24.68 3.70
CA GLY A 238 -19.62 -25.53 4.64
C GLY A 238 -18.91 -24.72 5.72
N PHE A 239 -18.33 -23.57 5.37
CA PHE A 239 -17.64 -22.69 6.31
C PHE A 239 -18.60 -21.92 7.21
N THR A 240 -19.72 -21.44 6.66
CA THR A 240 -20.71 -20.64 7.41
C THR A 240 -21.48 -21.47 8.44
N LYS A 241 -21.55 -22.80 8.28
CA LYS A 241 -22.09 -23.73 9.30
C LYS A 241 -21.38 -23.64 10.66
N PHE A 242 -20.09 -23.26 10.66
CA PHE A 242 -19.32 -23.03 11.88
C PHE A 242 -19.40 -21.57 12.38
N GLY A 243 -20.31 -20.77 11.82
CA GLY A 243 -20.47 -19.35 12.09
C GLY A 243 -19.63 -18.47 11.16
N HIS A 244 -19.66 -17.17 11.41
CA HIS A 244 -18.96 -16.18 10.59
C HIS A 244 -17.45 -16.10 10.88
N GLY A 245 -16.97 -16.75 11.95
CA GLY A 245 -15.56 -16.71 12.35
C GLY A 245 -15.11 -15.40 13.01
N LEU A 246 -16.08 -14.61 13.47
CA LEU A 246 -15.88 -13.36 14.21
C LEU A 246 -16.67 -13.41 15.51
N TYR A 247 -16.25 -12.68 16.53
CA TYR A 247 -17.00 -12.48 17.77
C TYR A 247 -16.88 -11.04 18.24
N THR A 248 -17.79 -10.62 19.13
CA THR A 248 -17.74 -9.31 19.78
C THR A 248 -17.69 -9.46 21.29
N VAL A 249 -16.97 -8.57 21.97
CA VAL A 249 -16.97 -8.44 23.43
C VAL A 249 -17.39 -7.01 23.78
N PRO A 250 -18.51 -6.83 24.51
CA PRO A 250 -18.94 -5.50 24.94
C PRO A 250 -17.83 -4.77 25.73
N PRO A 251 -17.76 -3.43 25.61
CA PRO A 251 -16.79 -2.64 26.38
C PRO A 251 -17.09 -2.71 27.89
N ILE A 252 -16.04 -2.69 28.72
CA ILE A 252 -16.19 -2.37 30.16
C ILE A 252 -16.49 -0.87 30.32
N THR A 253 -15.84 -0.05 29.48
CA THR A 253 -16.03 1.40 29.45
C THR A 253 -17.43 1.73 28.92
N HIS A 254 -17.99 2.85 29.38
CA HIS A 254 -19.18 3.43 28.77
C HIS A 254 -18.79 4.19 27.50
N ASP A 255 -18.18 3.49 26.54
CA ASP A 255 -17.81 4.04 25.26
C ASP A 255 -18.16 3.08 24.11
N PHE A 256 -18.76 3.62 23.04
CA PHE A 256 -19.14 2.86 21.86
C PHE A 256 -17.92 2.30 21.12
N GLY A 257 -16.85 3.12 21.03
CA GLY A 257 -15.62 2.78 20.34
C GLY A 257 -14.93 1.55 20.93
N GLY A 258 -15.05 1.34 22.23
CA GLY A 258 -14.45 0.22 22.96
C GLY A 258 -15.05 -1.17 22.70
N LEU A 259 -16.09 -1.31 21.85
CA LEU A 259 -16.61 -2.62 21.48
C LEU A 259 -15.53 -3.44 20.77
N SER A 260 -15.05 -4.51 21.40
CA SER A 260 -14.00 -5.34 20.80
C SER A 260 -14.58 -6.34 19.82
N VAL A 261 -13.88 -6.57 18.72
CA VAL A 261 -14.17 -7.56 17.69
C VAL A 261 -12.94 -8.44 17.54
N GLY A 262 -13.13 -9.75 17.52
CA GLY A 262 -12.02 -10.69 17.35
C GLY A 262 -12.32 -11.78 16.33
N VAL A 263 -11.25 -12.41 15.85
CA VAL A 263 -11.29 -13.49 14.85
C VAL A 263 -11.25 -14.86 15.51
N LEU A 264 -11.76 -15.88 14.83
CA LEU A 264 -11.70 -17.29 15.25
C LEU A 264 -11.04 -18.14 14.18
N ALA A 265 -10.44 -19.26 14.58
CA ALA A 265 -9.82 -20.24 13.68
C ALA A 265 -10.82 -20.97 12.76
N SER A 266 -12.13 -20.90 13.06
CA SER A 266 -13.21 -21.57 12.33
C SER A 266 -14.28 -20.58 11.91
N GLY A 267 -14.96 -20.88 10.79
CA GLY A 267 -16.04 -20.06 10.23
C GLY A 267 -15.65 -19.49 8.88
N PHE A 268 -16.49 -18.60 8.35
CA PHE A 268 -16.26 -17.97 7.05
C PHE A 268 -15.01 -17.08 7.00
N TYR A 269 -14.90 -16.10 7.91
CA TYR A 269 -13.82 -15.11 7.90
C TYR A 269 -12.41 -15.70 7.84
N PRO A 270 -11.98 -16.67 8.68
CA PRO A 270 -10.64 -17.25 8.58
C PRO A 270 -10.38 -17.96 7.23
N ARG A 271 -11.41 -18.55 6.62
CA ARG A 271 -11.27 -19.20 5.31
C ARG A 271 -11.08 -18.18 4.20
N TRP A 272 -11.83 -17.07 4.26
CA TRP A 272 -11.65 -15.97 3.34
C TRP A 272 -10.31 -15.26 3.54
N ALA A 273 -9.90 -15.00 4.78
CA ALA A 273 -8.58 -14.42 5.10
C ALA A 273 -7.42 -15.30 4.59
N ALA A 274 -7.49 -16.62 4.79
CA ALA A 274 -6.50 -17.55 4.24
C ALA A 274 -6.49 -17.56 2.70
N PHE A 275 -7.66 -17.48 2.07
CA PHE A 275 -7.78 -17.33 0.61
C PHE A 275 -7.12 -16.04 0.09
N LEU A 276 -7.22 -14.95 0.84
CA LEU A 276 -6.54 -13.69 0.53
C LEU A 276 -5.02 -13.72 0.82
N GLY A 277 -4.50 -14.83 1.37
CA GLY A 277 -3.07 -15.02 1.64
C GLY A 277 -2.64 -14.69 3.07
N HIS A 278 -3.57 -14.39 3.98
CA HIS A 278 -3.25 -14.10 5.38
C HIS A 278 -2.89 -15.35 6.17
N ASN A 279 -1.93 -15.21 7.09
CA ASN A 279 -1.56 -16.29 8.01
C ASN A 279 -2.58 -16.41 9.16
N ILE A 280 -3.42 -17.45 9.09
CA ILE A 280 -4.47 -17.71 10.09
C ILE A 280 -4.04 -18.65 11.23
N SER A 281 -2.79 -19.11 11.26
CA SER A 281 -2.33 -20.14 12.22
C SER A 281 -2.44 -19.71 13.69
N ALA A 282 -2.34 -18.40 13.95
CA ALA A 282 -2.44 -17.83 15.29
C ALA A 282 -3.88 -17.53 15.72
N TYR A 283 -4.89 -17.78 14.86
CA TYR A 283 -6.27 -17.43 15.20
C TYR A 283 -6.77 -18.33 16.35
N PRO A 284 -7.48 -17.75 17.33
CA PRO A 284 -7.91 -18.51 18.49
C PRO A 284 -9.07 -19.45 18.16
N THR A 285 -9.10 -20.64 18.76
CA THR A 285 -10.20 -21.59 18.60
C THR A 285 -11.39 -21.30 19.51
N LYS A 286 -11.22 -20.40 20.48
CA LYS A 286 -12.24 -20.03 21.47
C LYS A 286 -12.38 -18.51 21.49
N LYS A 287 -13.63 -18.03 21.55
CA LYS A 287 -13.93 -16.61 21.72
C LYS A 287 -13.65 -16.17 23.16
N ALA A 288 -13.16 -14.95 23.33
CA ALA A 288 -13.22 -14.25 24.60
C ALA A 288 -14.70 -14.05 25.01
N LYS A 289 -14.97 -14.14 26.31
CA LYS A 289 -16.31 -13.92 26.87
C LYS A 289 -16.45 -12.55 27.52
N ASN A 290 -15.34 -12.02 28.02
CA ASN A 290 -15.24 -10.72 28.67
C ASN A 290 -13.94 -10.03 28.23
N GLN A 291 -13.77 -8.76 28.63
CA GLN A 291 -12.60 -7.98 28.24
C GLN A 291 -11.29 -8.50 28.84
N SER A 292 -11.29 -9.04 30.06
CA SER A 292 -10.07 -9.59 30.66
C SER A 292 -9.54 -10.80 29.88
N ASP A 293 -10.41 -11.60 29.27
CA ASP A 293 -10.01 -12.75 28.44
C ASP A 293 -9.23 -12.32 27.18
N LEU A 294 -9.33 -11.05 26.74
CA LEU A 294 -8.63 -10.59 25.54
C LEU A 294 -7.10 -10.51 25.76
N HIS A 295 -6.64 -10.29 26.99
CA HIS A 295 -5.21 -10.25 27.31
C HIS A 295 -4.52 -11.62 27.14
N ASP A 296 -5.29 -12.71 27.19
CA ASP A 296 -4.79 -14.08 27.00
C ASP A 296 -4.74 -14.47 25.50
N LEU A 297 -5.29 -13.64 24.62
CA LEU A 297 -5.30 -13.87 23.18
C LEU A 297 -4.14 -13.15 22.50
N PRO A 298 -3.64 -13.66 21.35
CA PRO A 298 -2.64 -12.96 20.58
C PRO A 298 -3.09 -11.52 20.23
N THR A 299 -2.22 -10.55 20.42
CA THR A 299 -2.56 -9.11 20.35
C THR A 299 -3.21 -8.70 19.03
N HIS A 300 -2.85 -9.33 17.91
CA HIS A 300 -3.38 -8.98 16.59
C HIS A 300 -4.71 -9.66 16.25
N THR A 301 -5.24 -10.57 17.08
CA THR A 301 -6.46 -11.33 16.74
C THR A 301 -7.75 -10.64 17.20
N HIS A 302 -7.65 -9.43 17.76
CA HIS A 302 -8.77 -8.61 18.16
C HIS A 302 -8.44 -7.12 18.02
N ALA A 303 -9.47 -6.31 17.82
CA ALA A 303 -9.41 -4.86 17.74
C ALA A 303 -10.72 -4.25 18.24
N SER A 304 -10.68 -3.02 18.74
CA SER A 304 -11.86 -2.24 19.07
C SER A 304 -12.57 -1.72 17.80
N LEU A 305 -13.85 -1.38 17.92
CA LEU A 305 -14.60 -0.78 16.82
C LEU A 305 -14.02 0.58 16.42
N GLY A 306 -13.52 1.36 17.38
CA GLY A 306 -12.79 2.60 17.12
C GLY A 306 -11.54 2.36 16.27
N GLU A 307 -10.72 1.37 16.63
CA GLU A 307 -9.55 0.99 15.82
C GLU A 307 -9.96 0.51 14.42
N LEU A 308 -11.02 -0.29 14.29
CA LEU A 308 -11.49 -0.72 12.97
C LEU A 308 -11.96 0.44 12.09
N LEU A 309 -12.70 1.40 12.67
CA LEU A 309 -13.14 2.61 11.97
C LEU A 309 -11.96 3.51 11.59
N SER A 310 -10.87 3.50 12.37
CA SER A 310 -9.65 4.24 12.06
C SER A 310 -8.99 3.79 10.75
N ALA A 311 -9.30 2.58 10.26
CA ALA A 311 -8.79 2.03 9.02
C ALA A 311 -9.69 2.32 7.80
N ILE A 312 -10.71 3.19 7.95
CA ILE A 312 -11.59 3.64 6.86
C ILE A 312 -11.19 5.08 6.47
N PRO A 313 -10.36 5.28 5.43
CA PRO A 313 -9.80 6.59 5.13
C PRO A 313 -10.84 7.64 4.76
N GLU A 314 -11.99 7.24 4.19
CA GLU A 314 -13.06 8.15 3.82
C GLU A 314 -13.75 8.82 5.02
N LEU A 315 -13.51 8.33 6.24
CA LEU A 315 -13.97 9.01 7.45
C LEU A 315 -13.11 10.25 7.76
N GLY A 316 -11.87 10.32 7.27
CA GLY A 316 -11.04 11.51 7.30
C GLY A 316 -11.06 12.26 8.63
N ASP A 317 -11.31 13.58 8.56
CA ASP A 317 -11.37 14.46 9.72
C ASP A 317 -12.53 14.11 10.68
N LEU A 318 -13.65 13.58 10.17
CA LEU A 318 -14.78 13.17 11.01
C LEU A 318 -14.37 12.05 11.99
N TYR A 319 -13.45 11.16 11.60
CA TYR A 319 -12.87 10.20 12.53
C TYR A 319 -12.09 10.91 13.65
N LEU A 320 -11.29 11.92 13.31
CA LEU A 320 -10.46 12.66 14.26
C LEU A 320 -11.27 13.59 15.19
N GLU A 321 -12.44 14.03 14.74
CA GLU A 321 -13.40 14.78 15.57
C GLU A 321 -14.11 13.88 16.60
N VAL A 322 -14.34 12.61 16.25
CA VAL A 322 -15.03 11.63 17.10
C VAL A 322 -14.05 10.87 18.02
N PHE A 323 -12.83 10.63 17.57
CA PHE A 323 -11.82 9.87 18.28
C PHE A 323 -10.50 10.65 18.45
N ASP A 324 -9.93 10.60 19.66
CA ASP A 324 -8.61 11.17 19.96
C ASP A 324 -7.43 10.25 19.55
N SER A 325 -7.70 9.09 18.96
CA SER A 325 -6.68 8.13 18.55
C SER A 325 -6.11 8.41 17.15
N ALA A 326 -5.02 7.73 16.82
CA ALA A 326 -4.39 7.82 15.51
C ALA A 326 -5.24 7.13 14.43
N PRO A 327 -5.35 7.69 13.22
CA PRO A 327 -5.91 6.96 12.08
C PRO A 327 -5.00 5.78 11.72
N SER A 328 -5.54 4.82 10.98
CA SER A 328 -4.82 3.64 10.49
C SER A 328 -4.61 3.73 8.99
N TRP A 329 -4.19 4.90 8.51
CA TRP A 329 -3.87 5.11 7.10
C TRP A 329 -2.91 6.29 6.90
N VAL A 330 -2.17 6.27 5.80
CA VAL A 330 -1.27 7.36 5.35
C VAL A 330 -1.33 7.52 3.84
N SER A 331 -1.04 8.72 3.34
CA SER A 331 -1.03 9.03 1.91
C SER A 331 0.39 9.03 1.36
N PRO A 332 0.75 8.09 0.45
CA PRO A 332 2.05 8.11 -0.21
C PRO A 332 2.10 9.13 -1.35
N HIS A 333 3.17 9.93 -1.39
CA HIS A 333 3.43 10.92 -2.44
C HIS A 333 4.85 10.76 -2.99
N TYR A 334 5.03 10.93 -4.30
CA TYR A 334 6.35 10.87 -4.91
C TYR A 334 7.25 11.98 -4.35
N ASP A 335 8.41 11.63 -3.81
CA ASP A 335 9.35 12.59 -3.28
C ASP A 335 10.15 13.22 -4.43
N VAL A 336 9.74 14.41 -4.85
CA VAL A 336 10.40 15.11 -5.97
C VAL A 336 11.85 15.44 -5.63
N GLU A 337 12.16 15.79 -4.39
CA GLU A 337 13.51 16.20 -3.99
C GLU A 337 14.47 15.00 -3.98
N ALA A 338 14.09 13.91 -3.32
CA ALA A 338 14.90 12.70 -3.22
C ALA A 338 15.10 11.98 -4.55
N ASN A 339 14.18 12.16 -5.50
CA ASN A 339 14.26 11.57 -6.83
C ASN A 339 14.65 12.57 -7.94
N SER A 340 14.85 13.86 -7.63
CA SER A 340 15.06 14.97 -8.60
C SER A 340 16.18 14.70 -9.60
N THR A 341 17.23 14.01 -9.17
CA THR A 341 18.37 13.64 -10.02
C THR A 341 18.06 12.57 -11.07
N SER A 342 16.95 11.85 -10.92
CA SER A 342 16.51 10.80 -11.86
C SER A 342 15.67 11.33 -13.03
N VAL A 343 15.06 12.52 -12.88
CA VAL A 343 14.05 13.05 -13.81
C VAL A 343 14.65 14.00 -14.86
N LEU A 344 15.71 14.72 -14.52
CA LEU A 344 16.27 15.80 -15.35
C LEU A 344 16.97 15.34 -16.64
N PHE A 345 17.35 14.06 -16.78
CA PHE A 345 18.22 13.60 -17.87
C PHE A 345 17.66 12.46 -18.74
N GLY A 346 16.35 12.22 -18.71
CA GLY A 346 15.71 11.25 -19.61
C GLY A 346 16.29 9.84 -19.43
N ARG A 347 15.96 9.18 -18.31
CA ARG A 347 16.41 7.81 -18.04
C ARG A 347 15.91 6.83 -19.10
N THR A 348 16.84 6.07 -19.67
CA THR A 348 16.59 4.86 -20.47
C THR A 348 16.60 3.58 -19.63
N GLU A 349 17.05 3.64 -18.37
CA GLU A 349 17.12 2.48 -17.46
C GLU A 349 16.01 2.51 -16.40
N ARG A 350 15.32 1.37 -16.27
CA ARG A 350 14.33 1.15 -15.20
C ARG A 350 15.02 1.15 -13.85
N VAL A 351 14.52 1.97 -12.94
CA VAL A 351 14.99 2.06 -11.56
C VAL A 351 14.18 1.06 -10.75
N GLY A 352 14.84 0.13 -10.05
CA GLY A 352 14.16 -0.85 -9.19
C GLY A 352 13.61 -0.28 -7.88
N SER A 353 13.84 1.02 -7.61
CA SER A 353 13.45 1.68 -6.36
C SER A 353 13.09 3.14 -6.58
N THR A 354 12.23 3.68 -5.71
CA THR A 354 11.80 5.08 -5.74
C THR A 354 11.54 5.58 -4.32
N TYR A 355 11.92 6.83 -4.04
CA TYR A 355 11.64 7.45 -2.75
C TYR A 355 10.24 8.08 -2.74
N VAL A 356 9.52 7.89 -1.64
CA VAL A 356 8.13 8.32 -1.46
C VAL A 356 7.97 8.89 -0.07
N ASP A 357 7.17 9.94 0.08
CA ASP A 357 6.78 10.52 1.35
C ASP A 357 5.47 9.89 1.81
N LEU A 358 5.47 9.28 2.99
CA LEU A 358 4.27 8.83 3.68
C LEU A 358 3.75 9.96 4.55
N VAL A 359 2.67 10.60 4.11
CA VAL A 359 2.07 11.76 4.76
C VAL A 359 0.94 11.31 5.68
N ASP A 360 1.09 11.62 6.97
CA ASP A 360 0.05 11.53 7.99
C ASP A 360 -0.45 12.94 8.32
N VAL A 361 -1.61 13.30 7.75
CA VAL A 361 -2.24 14.60 7.99
C VAL A 361 -2.67 14.81 9.44
N SER A 362 -2.90 13.73 10.20
CA SER A 362 -3.30 13.81 11.61
C SER A 362 -2.13 14.11 12.55
N GLY A 363 -0.91 13.78 12.14
CA GLY A 363 0.30 13.83 12.96
C GLY A 363 0.34 12.83 14.11
N ARG A 364 -0.58 11.86 14.17
CA ARG A 364 -0.74 10.89 15.26
C ARG A 364 -0.12 9.51 14.96
N VAL A 365 0.23 9.21 13.71
CA VAL A 365 0.82 7.93 13.30
C VAL A 365 2.33 7.91 13.63
N SER A 366 2.80 6.87 14.31
CA SER A 366 4.21 6.71 14.66
C SER A 366 5.01 5.99 13.56
N GLY A 367 6.30 6.34 13.43
CA GLY A 367 7.21 5.66 12.50
C GLY A 367 7.31 4.15 12.76
N SER A 368 7.34 3.73 14.03
CA SER A 368 7.34 2.32 14.43
C SER A 368 6.12 1.53 13.92
N ARG A 369 4.98 2.22 13.76
CA ARG A 369 3.76 1.59 13.25
C ARG A 369 3.83 1.40 11.72
N LEU A 370 4.47 2.33 11.02
CA LEU A 370 4.72 2.24 9.58
C LEU A 370 5.73 1.13 9.27
N GLU A 371 6.80 1.01 10.07
CA GLU A 371 7.79 -0.08 9.95
C GLU A 371 7.14 -1.46 10.14
N ALA A 372 6.20 -1.59 11.07
CA ALA A 372 5.49 -2.83 11.36
C ALA A 372 4.38 -3.16 10.34
N ALA A 373 4.10 -2.30 9.36
CA ALA A 373 2.98 -2.46 8.44
C ALA A 373 3.18 -3.59 7.41
N GLY A 374 4.42 -4.02 7.18
CA GLY A 374 4.75 -5.11 6.26
C GLY A 374 4.79 -4.73 4.77
N TRP A 375 4.80 -3.43 4.46
CA TRP A 375 4.97 -2.92 3.09
C TRP A 375 6.42 -3.13 2.58
N PRO A 376 6.65 -3.17 1.25
CA PRO A 376 7.99 -3.25 0.65
C PRO A 376 8.73 -1.90 0.74
N VAL A 377 8.91 -1.41 1.96
CA VAL A 377 9.54 -0.11 2.26
C VAL A 377 10.79 -0.27 3.11
N ALA A 378 11.78 0.58 2.86
CA ALA A 378 13.03 0.67 3.61
C ALA A 378 13.38 2.13 3.94
N GLU A 379 14.40 2.34 4.77
CA GLU A 379 14.97 3.67 5.06
C GLU A 379 13.95 4.70 5.59
N LEU A 380 13.04 4.26 6.46
CA LEU A 380 12.05 5.16 7.06
C LEU A 380 12.73 6.28 7.85
N THR A 381 12.57 7.51 7.38
CA THR A 381 13.15 8.71 8.00
C THR A 381 12.08 9.76 8.14
N GLU A 382 11.85 10.26 9.35
CA GLU A 382 10.94 11.38 9.57
C GLU A 382 11.55 12.67 9.00
N ILE A 383 10.76 13.41 8.22
CA ILE A 383 11.17 14.66 7.58
C ILE A 383 10.32 15.81 8.14
N ALA A 384 10.91 17.01 8.16
CA ALA A 384 10.20 18.20 8.64
C ALA A 384 9.08 18.57 7.67
N THR A 385 7.91 18.91 8.21
CA THR A 385 6.74 19.35 7.45
C THR A 385 6.34 20.76 7.86
N GLU A 386 5.92 21.58 6.90
CA GLU A 386 5.39 22.92 7.19
C GLU A 386 3.94 22.86 7.69
N SER A 387 3.19 21.85 7.25
CA SER A 387 1.84 21.52 7.73
C SER A 387 1.95 20.65 8.99
N GLY A 388 1.21 20.98 10.05
CA GLY A 388 1.26 20.34 11.39
C GLY A 388 0.95 18.84 11.50
N GLY A 389 0.95 18.10 10.38
CA GLY A 389 1.00 16.64 10.35
C GLY A 389 2.43 16.10 10.47
N ARG A 390 2.63 14.84 10.08
CA ARG A 390 3.95 14.18 10.05
C ARG A 390 4.20 13.61 8.66
N SER A 391 5.46 13.55 8.24
CA SER A 391 5.85 12.92 6.98
C SER A 391 7.10 12.08 7.15
N PHE A 392 7.12 10.96 6.45
CA PHE A 392 8.21 10.00 6.51
C PHE A 392 8.67 9.66 5.09
N ARG A 393 9.93 9.93 4.79
CA ARG A 393 10.58 9.49 3.55
C ARG A 393 10.87 8.00 3.64
N VAL A 394 10.51 7.26 2.59
CA VAL A 394 10.77 5.82 2.48
C VAL A 394 11.28 5.41 1.10
N ARG A 395 12.20 4.45 1.12
CA ARG A 395 12.61 3.49 0.07
C ARG A 395 11.51 2.57 -0.41
N VAL A 396 10.76 2.84 -1.49
CA VAL A 396 9.89 1.80 -2.10
C VAL A 396 10.70 0.98 -3.10
N ASP A 397 10.89 -0.30 -2.82
CA ASP A 397 11.48 -1.24 -3.76
C ASP A 397 10.38 -1.88 -4.61
N HIS A 398 10.48 -1.77 -5.94
CA HIS A 398 9.40 -2.11 -6.87
C HIS A 398 9.87 -2.94 -8.05
N ASP A 399 10.87 -3.80 -7.83
CA ASP A 399 11.35 -4.77 -8.81
C ASP A 399 10.17 -5.62 -9.35
N GLY A 400 10.01 -5.61 -10.68
CA GLY A 400 8.90 -6.30 -11.36
C GLY A 400 7.65 -5.44 -11.60
N HIS A 401 7.62 -4.20 -11.12
CA HIS A 401 6.59 -3.21 -11.40
C HIS A 401 7.15 -2.09 -12.30
N GLU A 402 6.28 -1.42 -13.08
CA GLU A 402 6.69 -0.28 -13.91
C GLU A 402 6.85 1.00 -13.09
N TYR A 403 6.02 1.14 -12.05
CA TYR A 403 5.97 2.30 -11.16
C TYR A 403 5.87 1.84 -9.70
N TRP A 404 6.39 2.67 -8.79
CA TRP A 404 6.40 2.43 -7.35
C TRP A 404 5.01 2.18 -6.76
N ASP A 405 3.99 2.86 -7.28
CA ASP A 405 2.62 2.75 -6.80
C ASP A 405 1.98 1.39 -7.11
N GLY A 406 2.57 0.63 -8.05
CA GLY A 406 2.21 -0.74 -8.35
C GLY A 406 2.73 -1.76 -7.34
N ALA A 407 3.81 -1.45 -6.60
CA ALA A 407 4.35 -2.32 -5.56
C ALA A 407 3.64 -2.16 -4.21
N LEU A 408 2.87 -1.08 -4.05
CA LEU A 408 2.18 -0.75 -2.81
C LEU A 408 0.70 -1.19 -2.85
N PRO A 409 0.15 -1.69 -1.72
CA PRO A 409 -1.26 -2.08 -1.62
C PRO A 409 -2.16 -0.86 -1.42
N LEU A 410 -2.27 -0.03 -2.45
CA LEU A 410 -3.00 1.24 -2.37
C LEU A 410 -4.52 1.02 -2.43
N HIS A 411 -5.22 1.46 -1.38
CA HIS A 411 -6.66 1.69 -1.42
C HIS A 411 -6.97 2.95 -2.22
N ARG A 412 -7.98 2.90 -3.08
CA ARG A 412 -8.41 4.05 -3.88
C ARG A 412 -9.92 4.11 -3.88
N SER A 413 -10.47 5.31 -3.72
CA SER A 413 -11.91 5.53 -3.83
C SER A 413 -12.20 6.95 -4.35
N ALA A 414 -13.40 7.16 -4.87
CA ALA A 414 -13.84 8.47 -5.36
C ALA A 414 -13.93 9.55 -4.25
N PHE A 415 -13.80 9.16 -2.99
CA PHE A 415 -13.80 10.05 -1.83
C PHE A 415 -12.39 10.53 -1.45
N LEU A 416 -11.35 9.92 -2.03
CA LEU A 416 -9.96 10.20 -1.70
C LEU A 416 -9.27 10.90 -2.87
N PRO A 417 -8.44 11.92 -2.60
CA PRO A 417 -7.74 12.66 -3.66
C PRO A 417 -6.66 11.82 -4.36
N SER A 418 -6.15 10.80 -3.67
CA SER A 418 -5.06 9.93 -4.10
C SER A 418 -5.20 8.55 -3.47
N GLY A 419 -4.37 7.60 -3.90
CA GLY A 419 -4.28 6.31 -3.22
C GLY A 419 -3.77 6.46 -1.79
N THR A 420 -4.21 5.55 -0.92
CA THR A 420 -3.91 5.56 0.50
C THR A 420 -3.43 4.19 0.93
N LEU A 421 -2.44 4.14 1.82
CA LEU A 421 -1.99 2.91 2.47
C LEU A 421 -2.78 2.73 3.77
N ILE A 422 -3.43 1.58 3.92
CA ILE A 422 -4.15 1.22 5.14
C ILE A 422 -3.25 0.36 6.03
N LEU A 423 -3.10 0.78 7.28
CA LEU A 423 -2.37 0.06 8.31
C LEU A 423 -3.22 -1.12 8.82
N PRO A 424 -2.64 -2.33 8.95
CA PRO A 424 -3.36 -3.47 9.49
C PRO A 424 -3.85 -3.21 10.93
N VAL A 425 -5.15 -3.40 11.16
CA VAL A 425 -5.77 -3.23 12.48
C VAL A 425 -6.19 -4.56 13.09
N LEU A 426 -6.70 -5.49 12.27
CA LEU A 426 -7.16 -6.79 12.73
C LEU A 426 -6.52 -7.90 11.90
N ALA A 427 -5.78 -8.76 12.58
CA ALA A 427 -5.25 -10.01 12.05
C ALA A 427 -4.42 -9.88 10.76
N GLY A 428 -3.71 -8.76 10.62
CA GLY A 428 -2.87 -8.47 9.44
C GLY A 428 -3.66 -8.00 8.21
N ALA A 429 -4.99 -7.95 8.28
CA ALA A 429 -5.82 -7.51 7.15
C ALA A 429 -5.61 -6.02 6.85
N SER A 430 -5.30 -5.71 5.59
CA SER A 430 -5.14 -4.36 5.06
C SER A 430 -6.11 -4.08 3.90
N GLU A 431 -6.81 -5.09 3.38
CA GLU A 431 -7.79 -4.91 2.33
C GLU A 431 -9.04 -4.21 2.88
N TYR A 432 -9.45 -3.14 2.20
CA TYR A 432 -10.60 -2.32 2.58
C TYR A 432 -11.86 -3.15 2.78
N ARG A 433 -12.20 -4.02 1.81
CA ARG A 433 -13.38 -4.89 1.87
C ARG A 433 -13.39 -5.84 3.07
N THR A 434 -12.21 -6.28 3.54
CA THR A 434 -12.09 -7.15 4.71
C THR A 434 -12.39 -6.37 5.98
N LEU A 435 -11.79 -5.19 6.14
CA LEU A 435 -12.00 -4.31 7.30
C LEU A 435 -13.45 -3.82 7.37
N ALA A 436 -14.02 -3.40 6.24
CA ALA A 436 -15.41 -2.99 6.15
C ALA A 436 -16.39 -4.13 6.51
N LEU A 437 -16.12 -5.37 6.08
CA LEU A 437 -16.93 -6.52 6.48
C LEU A 437 -16.92 -6.72 8.01
N VAL A 438 -15.77 -6.54 8.66
CA VAL A 438 -15.63 -6.67 10.12
C VAL A 438 -16.37 -5.55 10.84
N VAL A 439 -16.28 -4.30 10.35
CA VAL A 439 -17.06 -3.17 10.87
C VAL A 439 -18.57 -3.46 10.73
N LEU A 440 -19.01 -3.86 9.54
CA LEU A 440 -20.40 -4.23 9.28
C LEU A 440 -20.86 -5.39 10.17
N TYR A 441 -20.02 -6.39 10.41
CA TYR A 441 -20.29 -7.48 11.35
C TYR A 441 -20.56 -6.92 12.75
N ALA A 442 -19.64 -6.11 13.29
CA ALA A 442 -19.77 -5.54 14.63
C ALA A 442 -21.05 -4.70 14.78
N LEU A 443 -21.32 -3.83 13.80
CA LEU A 443 -22.54 -3.02 13.76
C LEU A 443 -23.79 -3.90 13.64
N SER A 444 -23.76 -4.97 12.85
CA SER A 444 -24.86 -5.93 12.73
C SER A 444 -25.19 -6.60 14.07
N ILE A 445 -24.18 -6.85 14.90
CA ILE A 445 -24.36 -7.40 16.24
C ILE A 445 -24.96 -6.35 17.16
N VAL A 446 -24.45 -5.12 17.11
CA VAL A 446 -24.97 -4.01 17.91
C VAL A 446 -26.47 -3.80 17.67
N VAL A 447 -26.89 -3.64 16.41
CA VAL A 447 -28.27 -3.28 16.08
C VAL A 447 -29.27 -4.42 16.32
N ARG A 448 -28.81 -5.68 16.41
CA ARG A 448 -29.67 -6.85 16.67
C ARG A 448 -29.68 -7.30 18.12
N TYR A 449 -28.52 -7.29 18.76
CA TYR A 449 -28.31 -7.98 20.03
C TYR A 449 -27.92 -7.05 21.17
N LEU A 450 -27.57 -5.79 20.90
CA LEU A 450 -27.21 -4.78 21.90
C LEU A 450 -28.10 -3.52 21.79
N PRO A 451 -29.44 -3.64 21.90
CA PRO A 451 -30.36 -2.52 21.69
C PRO A 451 -30.17 -1.36 22.67
N SER A 452 -29.76 -1.64 23.92
CA SER A 452 -29.45 -0.60 24.91
C SER A 452 -28.26 0.26 24.50
N LEU A 453 -27.26 -0.38 23.88
CA LEU A 453 -26.07 0.27 23.36
C LEU A 453 -26.43 1.11 22.13
N TRP A 454 -27.18 0.53 21.19
CA TRP A 454 -27.63 1.22 19.98
C TRP A 454 -28.50 2.44 20.28
N ARG A 455 -29.40 2.37 21.28
CA ARG A 455 -30.26 3.51 21.66
C ARG A 455 -29.44 4.73 22.10
N ARG A 456 -28.30 4.53 22.78
CA ARG A 456 -27.42 5.65 23.18
C ARG A 456 -26.80 6.34 21.97
N VAL A 457 -26.51 5.58 20.91
CA VAL A 457 -26.00 6.11 19.66
C VAL A 457 -27.09 6.84 18.86
N GLU A 458 -28.28 6.27 18.71
CA GLU A 458 -29.30 6.85 17.81
C GLU A 458 -29.92 8.16 18.31
N GLY A 459 -29.91 8.43 19.62
CA GLY A 459 -30.45 9.67 20.19
C GLY A 459 -30.17 9.84 21.67
N GLY A 460 -29.09 9.24 22.17
CA GLY A 460 -28.64 9.40 23.54
C GLY A 460 -27.35 10.20 23.63
N ASP A 461 -26.54 9.86 24.63
CA ASP A 461 -25.29 10.54 24.96
C ASP A 461 -24.09 10.14 24.07
N TRP A 462 -24.31 9.26 23.09
CA TRP A 462 -23.30 8.77 22.14
C TRP A 462 -23.65 9.14 20.69
N ASP A 463 -24.42 10.21 20.51
CA ASP A 463 -24.92 10.67 19.21
C ASP A 463 -23.83 11.10 18.22
N HIS A 464 -22.68 11.58 18.70
CA HIS A 464 -21.49 11.85 17.87
C HIS A 464 -21.05 10.62 17.05
N TYR A 465 -21.19 9.40 17.58
CA TYR A 465 -20.93 8.17 16.83
C TYR A 465 -21.94 7.91 15.71
N LEU A 466 -23.17 8.41 15.83
CA LEU A 466 -24.21 8.19 14.82
C LEU A 466 -23.84 8.84 13.49
N VAL A 467 -23.27 10.05 13.52
CA VAL A 467 -22.84 10.75 12.32
C VAL A 467 -21.72 9.97 11.63
N LEU A 468 -20.72 9.53 12.40
CA LEU A 468 -19.63 8.70 11.89
C LEU A 468 -20.14 7.40 11.24
N ILE A 469 -21.05 6.68 11.91
CA ILE A 469 -21.62 5.43 11.39
C ILE A 469 -22.43 5.69 10.13
N ARG A 470 -23.24 6.76 10.08
CA ARG A 470 -24.00 7.11 8.87
C ARG A 470 -23.08 7.41 7.69
N THR A 471 -21.98 8.12 7.93
CA THR A 471 -20.95 8.37 6.92
C THR A 471 -20.31 7.08 6.46
N ALA A 472 -19.84 6.23 7.39
CA ALA A 472 -19.25 4.92 7.05
C ALA A 472 -20.18 4.06 6.20
N ILE A 473 -21.47 3.98 6.57
CA ILE A 473 -22.47 3.22 5.82
C ILE A 473 -22.70 3.79 4.42
N GLY A 474 -22.77 5.11 4.27
CA GLY A 474 -22.88 5.76 2.96
C GLY A 474 -21.64 5.56 2.07
N VAL A 475 -20.44 5.50 2.68
CA VAL A 475 -19.21 5.15 1.97
C VAL A 475 -19.24 3.70 1.53
N PHE A 476 -19.57 2.75 2.42
CA PHE A 476 -19.59 1.32 2.11
C PHE A 476 -20.58 0.98 0.99
N GLU A 477 -21.73 1.64 0.92
CA GLU A 477 -22.70 1.50 -0.18
C GLU A 477 -22.12 1.85 -1.56
N ARG A 478 -21.11 2.72 -1.61
CA ARG A 478 -20.52 3.25 -2.84
C ARG A 478 -19.18 2.59 -3.19
N VAL A 479 -18.35 2.30 -2.19
CA VAL A 479 -16.98 1.79 -2.37
C VAL A 479 -16.95 0.26 -2.46
N LEU A 480 -17.71 -0.46 -1.61
CA LEU A 480 -17.66 -1.92 -1.61
C LEU A 480 -18.03 -2.58 -2.94
N PRO A 481 -19.03 -2.10 -3.70
CA PRO A 481 -19.34 -2.69 -5.01
C PRO A 481 -18.16 -2.63 -5.98
N GLU A 482 -17.40 -1.54 -5.98
CA GLU A 482 -16.19 -1.39 -6.81
C GLU A 482 -15.09 -2.34 -6.34
N GLU A 483 -14.79 -2.34 -5.03
CA GLU A 483 -13.79 -3.24 -4.42
C GLU A 483 -14.05 -4.72 -4.72
N PHE A 484 -15.31 -5.16 -4.59
CA PHE A 484 -15.68 -6.53 -4.91
C PHE A 484 -15.65 -6.80 -6.42
N LEU A 485 -16.06 -5.84 -7.26
CA LEU A 485 -15.95 -5.98 -8.71
C LEU A 485 -14.49 -6.21 -9.11
N GLU A 486 -13.56 -5.40 -8.60
CA GLU A 486 -12.13 -5.55 -8.86
C GLU A 486 -11.62 -6.94 -8.47
N ALA A 487 -11.93 -7.39 -7.26
CA ALA A 487 -11.49 -8.69 -6.75
C ALA A 487 -12.02 -9.85 -7.60
N ILE A 488 -13.33 -9.82 -7.89
CA ILE A 488 -14.05 -10.85 -8.67
C ILE A 488 -13.49 -10.92 -10.10
N ILE A 489 -13.28 -9.79 -10.77
CA ILE A 489 -12.79 -9.80 -12.16
C ILE A 489 -11.27 -9.97 -12.24
N GLY A 490 -10.51 -9.54 -11.22
CA GLY A 490 -9.05 -9.60 -11.18
C GLY A 490 -8.38 -8.49 -12.01
N GLU A 491 -9.11 -7.40 -12.19
CA GLU A 491 -8.69 -6.22 -12.94
C GLU A 491 -8.99 -5.02 -12.05
N ARG A 492 -8.19 -3.97 -12.19
CA ARG A 492 -8.46 -2.70 -11.54
C ARG A 492 -9.59 -1.98 -12.26
N VAL A 493 -10.51 -1.37 -11.53
CA VAL A 493 -11.62 -0.58 -12.08
C VAL A 493 -11.31 0.90 -11.87
N LEU A 494 -11.61 1.71 -12.88
CA LEU A 494 -11.58 3.16 -12.78
C LEU A 494 -12.92 3.70 -13.26
N ALA A 495 -13.77 4.04 -12.31
CA ALA A 495 -15.09 4.58 -12.59
C ALA A 495 -15.09 6.12 -12.55
N HIS A 496 -15.55 6.75 -13.64
CA HIS A 496 -15.61 8.20 -13.77
C HIS A 496 -17.00 8.66 -14.20
N GLN A 497 -17.47 9.73 -13.56
CA GLN A 497 -18.68 10.44 -13.97
C GLN A 497 -18.38 11.34 -15.16
N ARG A 498 -19.25 11.34 -16.17
CA ARG A 498 -19.15 12.24 -17.32
C ARG A 498 -20.51 12.82 -17.70
#